data_AF-A0A822ZRT9-F1
#
_entry.id   AF-A0A822ZRT9-F1
#
_cell.length_a   1.000
_cell.length_b   1.000
_cell.length_c   1.000
_cell.angle_alpha   90.00
_cell.angle_beta   90.00
_cell.angle_gamma   90.00
#
_symmetry.space_group_name_H-M   'P 1'
#
loop_
_entity.id
_entity.type
_entity.pdbx_description
1 polymer ?
#
loop_
_entity_poly.entity_id
_entity_poly.type
_entity_poly.pdbx_seq_one_letter_code
_entity_poly.pdbx_strand_id
1 'polypeptide(L)'
;MKNRLTRDPPRWEEYVRALNIRFGSTVYEDPMSELLDLRQAGSVQEYQEAFEELLNRVEVCEEYAVSCFLSGLKEDIQMPVRMFMPKTLHQALSLARIQEVTVGV
;
A
#
# COMPACT_ATOMS: atom_id res chain seq x y z
N MET A 1 -44.37 -21.91 3.11
CA MET A 1 -42.97 -21.47 3.25
C MET A 1 -42.56 -20.83 1.92
N LYS A 2 -42.47 -19.50 1.85
CA LYS A 2 -42.10 -18.81 0.60
C LYS A 2 -40.60 -19.03 0.37
N ASN A 3 -40.26 -19.69 -0.75
CA ASN A 3 -38.90 -19.97 -1.16
C ASN A 3 -38.07 -18.68 -1.13
N ARG A 4 -36.99 -18.67 -0.34
CA ARG A 4 -36.02 -17.57 -0.20
C ARG A 4 -35.17 -17.34 -1.48
N LEU A 5 -35.56 -17.91 -2.62
CA LEU A 5 -34.76 -18.01 -3.84
C LEU A 5 -35.03 -16.88 -4.86
N THR A 6 -35.91 -15.92 -4.56
CA THR A 6 -36.24 -14.80 -5.45
C THR A 6 -35.63 -13.48 -4.98
N ARG A 7 -34.35 -13.48 -4.61
CA ARG A 7 -33.63 -12.22 -4.38
C ARG A 7 -32.73 -12.03 -5.59
N ASP A 8 -32.93 -10.94 -6.32
CA ASP A 8 -32.01 -10.54 -7.37
C ASP A 8 -30.58 -10.56 -6.80
N PRO A 9 -29.60 -11.07 -7.55
CA PRO A 9 -28.23 -11.09 -7.10
C PRO A 9 -27.77 -9.65 -6.79
N PRO A 10 -27.08 -9.42 -5.66
CA PRO A 10 -26.55 -8.11 -5.34
C PRO A 10 -25.62 -7.64 -6.45
N ARG A 11 -25.49 -6.32 -6.61
CA ARG A 11 -24.45 -5.76 -7.47
C ARG A 11 -23.07 -6.21 -6.96
N TRP A 12 -22.08 -6.26 -7.85
CA TRP A 12 -20.74 -6.72 -7.49
C TRP A 12 -20.18 -5.96 -6.28
N GLU A 13 -20.37 -4.64 -6.26
CA GLU A 13 -19.91 -3.77 -5.18
C GLU A 13 -20.60 -4.07 -3.84
N GLU A 14 -21.90 -4.38 -3.88
CA GLU A 14 -22.68 -4.76 -2.71
C GLU A 14 -22.25 -6.14 -2.17
N TYR A 15 -21.95 -7.07 -3.08
CA TYR A 15 -21.45 -8.39 -2.74
C TYR A 15 -20.07 -8.32 -2.08
N VAL A 16 -19.12 -7.60 -2.68
CA VAL A 16 -17.77 -7.39 -2.12
C VAL A 16 -17.85 -6.70 -0.77
N ARG A 17 -18.68 -5.66 -0.63
CA ARG A 17 -18.90 -4.98 0.66
C ARG A 17 -19.42 -5.94 1.73
N ALA A 18 -20.42 -6.77 1.39
CA ALA A 18 -20.98 -7.74 2.33
C ALA A 18 -19.96 -8.81 2.74
N LEU A 19 -19.08 -9.23 1.82
CA LEU A 19 -17.96 -10.12 2.13
C LEU A 19 -16.96 -9.44 3.07
N ASN A 20 -16.55 -8.20 2.79
CA ASN A 20 -15.63 -7.45 3.65
C ASN A 20 -16.22 -7.19 5.04
N ILE A 21 -17.53 -6.92 5.17
CA ILE A 21 -18.17 -6.76 6.49
C ILE A 21 -18.14 -8.07 7.29
N ARG A 22 -18.28 -9.21 6.61
CA ARG A 22 -18.45 -10.51 7.27
C ARG A 22 -17.13 -11.26 7.52
N PHE A 23 -16.18 -11.09 6.62
CA PHE A 23 -14.91 -11.84 6.58
C PHE A 23 -13.70 -10.92 6.43
N GLY A 24 -13.91 -9.64 6.12
CA GLY A 24 -12.82 -8.67 6.14
C GLY A 24 -12.26 -8.51 7.55
N SER A 25 -11.06 -7.98 7.58
CA SER A 25 -10.25 -7.78 8.76
C SER A 25 -10.98 -7.06 9.89
N THR A 26 -10.55 -7.33 11.12
CA THR A 26 -11.29 -6.92 12.33
C THR A 26 -11.39 -5.40 12.45
N VAL A 27 -12.38 -4.91 13.21
CA VAL A 27 -12.63 -3.48 13.53
C VAL A 27 -11.40 -2.75 14.12
N TYR A 28 -10.33 -3.48 14.44
CA TYR A 28 -9.11 -2.99 15.08
C TYR A 28 -7.92 -2.85 14.13
N GLU A 29 -8.05 -3.19 12.85
CA GLU A 29 -7.00 -2.96 11.87
C GLU A 29 -7.11 -1.55 11.27
N ASP A 30 -6.02 -0.78 11.34
CA ASP A 30 -5.89 0.54 10.73
C ASP A 30 -4.73 0.49 9.71
N PRO A 31 -4.96 -0.10 8.52
CA PRO A 31 -3.92 -0.26 7.52
C PRO A 31 -3.37 1.08 7.02
N MET A 32 -4.14 2.17 7.16
CA MET A 32 -3.65 3.51 6.83
C MET A 32 -2.64 4.00 7.87
N SER A 33 -2.92 3.82 9.16
CA SER A 33 -1.94 4.12 10.22
C SER A 33 -0.70 3.24 10.07
N GLU A 34 -0.86 1.94 9.84
CA GLU A 34 0.25 1.01 9.59
C GLU A 34 1.10 1.46 8.39
N LEU A 35 0.47 1.91 7.28
CA LEU A 35 1.17 2.41 6.10
C LEU A 35 1.97 3.69 6.41
N LEU A 36 1.42 4.61 7.19
CA LEU A 36 2.08 5.86 7.59
C LEU A 36 3.23 5.63 8.57
N ASP A 37 3.16 4.58 9.38
CA ASP A 37 4.18 4.20 10.35
C ASP A 37 5.24 3.27 9.77
N LEU A 38 5.01 2.67 8.59
CA LEU A 38 5.95 1.75 7.95
C LEU A 38 7.29 2.45 7.65
N ARG A 39 8.39 1.86 8.12
CA ARG A 39 9.76 2.31 7.85
C ARG A 39 10.60 1.18 7.28
N GLN A 40 11.48 1.50 6.35
CA GLN A 40 12.47 0.59 5.79
C GLN A 40 13.46 0.19 6.89
N ALA A 41 13.40 -1.06 7.34
CA ALA A 41 14.38 -1.64 8.24
C ALA A 41 15.50 -2.36 7.49
N GLY A 42 15.13 -3.19 6.50
CA GLY A 42 16.03 -4.00 5.69
C GLY A 42 16.29 -3.40 4.32
N SER A 43 16.20 -4.27 3.30
CA SER A 43 16.35 -3.90 1.89
C SER A 43 15.15 -3.11 1.37
N VAL A 44 15.33 -2.39 0.25
CA VAL A 44 14.25 -1.72 -0.48
C VAL A 44 13.23 -2.74 -0.98
N GLN A 45 13.66 -3.95 -1.33
CA GLN A 45 12.77 -5.04 -1.75
C GLN A 45 11.83 -5.46 -0.61
N GLU A 46 12.36 -5.75 0.58
CA GLU A 46 11.56 -6.13 1.74
C GLU A 46 10.60 -5.01 2.15
N TYR A 47 11.06 -3.75 2.10
CA TYR A 47 10.21 -2.60 2.36
C TYR A 47 9.10 -2.43 1.32
N GLN A 48 9.39 -2.63 0.02
CA GLN A 48 8.40 -2.60 -1.05
C GLN A 48 7.30 -3.63 -0.82
N GLU A 49 7.66 -4.87 -0.50
CA GLU A 49 6.70 -5.96 -0.28
C GLU A 49 5.74 -5.62 0.87
N ALA A 50 6.27 -5.15 2.01
CA ALA A 50 5.46 -4.71 3.14
C ALA A 50 4.59 -3.48 2.80
N PHE A 51 5.12 -2.55 2.01
CA PHE A 51 4.38 -1.37 1.58
C PHE A 51 3.20 -1.73 0.66
N GLU A 52 3.42 -2.62 -0.31
CA GLU A 52 2.38 -3.08 -1.25
C GLU A 52 1.28 -3.86 -0.54
N GLU A 53 1.61 -4.69 0.46
CA GLU A 53 0.63 -5.40 1.28
C GLU A 53 -0.33 -4.44 2.00
N LEU A 54 0.20 -3.37 2.60
CA LEU A 54 -0.60 -2.35 3.27
C LEU A 54 -1.35 -1.47 2.27
N LEU A 55 -0.72 -1.09 1.16
CA LEU A 55 -1.34 -0.26 0.12
C LEU A 55 -2.58 -0.93 -0.48
N ASN A 56 -2.55 -2.25 -0.67
CA ASN A 56 -3.69 -3.03 -1.17
C ASN A 56 -4.90 -3.02 -0.23
N ARG A 57 -4.73 -2.61 1.03
CA ARG A 57 -5.78 -2.53 2.06
C ARG A 57 -6.31 -1.12 2.26
N VAL A 58 -5.81 -0.12 1.52
CA VAL A 58 -6.24 1.28 1.62
C VAL A 58 -6.61 1.87 0.26
N GLU A 59 -7.56 2.79 0.25
CA GLU A 59 -7.84 3.62 -0.93
C GLU A 59 -7.11 4.96 -0.78
N VAL A 60 -6.04 5.15 -1.56
CA VAL A 60 -5.24 6.39 -1.60
C VAL A 60 -4.93 6.76 -3.04
N CYS A 61 -4.83 8.07 -3.34
CA CYS A 61 -4.37 8.49 -4.67
C CYS A 61 -2.85 8.29 -4.80
N GLU A 62 -2.37 8.21 -6.04
CA GLU A 62 -0.98 7.89 -6.34
C GLU A 62 -0.01 8.90 -5.71
N GLU A 63 -0.36 10.18 -5.71
CA GLU A 63 0.48 11.23 -5.15
C GLU A 63 0.73 11.02 -3.64
N TYR A 64 -0.31 10.62 -2.89
CA TYR A 64 -0.17 10.31 -1.48
C TYR A 64 0.58 9.00 -1.26
N ALA A 65 0.34 7.98 -2.09
CA ALA A 65 1.07 6.72 -2.01
C ALA A 65 2.59 6.95 -2.23
N VAL A 66 2.97 7.75 -3.23
CA VAL A 66 4.36 8.15 -3.46
C VAL A 66 4.91 8.89 -2.25
N SER A 67 4.17 9.84 -1.68
CA SER A 67 4.61 10.56 -0.49
C SER A 67 4.85 9.63 0.71
N CYS A 68 3.95 8.68 0.95
CA CYS A 68 4.07 7.68 2.02
C CYS A 68 5.28 6.77 1.78
N PHE A 69 5.42 6.24 0.56
CA PHE A 69 6.56 5.40 0.18
C PHE A 69 7.88 6.11 0.44
N LEU A 70 8.01 7.36 -0.02
CA LEU A 70 9.21 8.17 0.20
C LEU A 70 9.44 8.48 1.68
N SER A 71 8.39 8.69 2.49
CA SER A 71 8.55 8.97 3.93
C SER A 71 9.08 7.77 4.72
N GLY A 72 8.85 6.54 4.25
CA GLY A 72 9.31 5.34 4.94
C GLY A 72 10.69 4.84 4.55
N LEU A 73 11.28 5.32 3.45
CA LEU A 73 12.66 4.96 3.07
C LEU A 73 13.69 5.47 4.08
N LYS A 74 14.83 4.75 4.19
CA LYS A 74 16.00 5.23 4.94
C LYS A 74 16.52 6.54 4.35
N GLU A 75 17.03 7.43 5.19
CA GLU A 75 17.37 8.82 4.81
C GLU A 75 18.41 8.90 3.67
N ASP A 76 19.40 8.01 3.70
CA ASP A 76 20.46 7.85 2.70
C ASP A 76 19.95 7.43 1.31
N ILE A 77 18.79 6.78 1.26
CA ILE A 77 18.08 6.43 0.02
C ILE A 77 17.03 7.49 -0.32
N GLN A 78 16.28 7.94 0.68
CA GLN A 78 15.16 8.85 0.57
C GLN A 78 15.55 10.17 -0.09
N MET A 79 16.62 10.81 0.40
CA MET A 79 17.00 12.15 -0.06
C MET A 79 17.38 12.16 -1.54
N PRO A 80 18.27 11.27 -2.04
CA PRO A 80 18.55 11.15 -3.46
C PRO A 80 17.29 10.88 -4.30
N VAL A 81 16.42 9.96 -3.87
CA VAL A 81 15.18 9.64 -4.61
C VAL A 81 14.27 10.87 -4.69
N ARG A 82 14.12 11.64 -3.60
CA ARG A 82 13.32 12.88 -3.58
C ARG A 82 13.85 13.94 -4.56
N MET A 83 15.16 14.02 -4.76
CA MET A 83 15.77 15.00 -5.69
C MET A 83 15.33 14.78 -7.15
N PHE A 84 14.99 13.54 -7.53
CA PHE A 84 14.47 13.22 -8.85
C PHE A 84 12.95 13.47 -8.98
N MET A 85 12.28 13.85 -7.90
CA MET A 85 10.85 14.21 -7.89
C MET A 85 9.95 13.15 -8.57
N PRO A 86 10.00 11.87 -8.15
CA PRO A 86 9.19 10.82 -8.77
C PRO A 86 7.70 11.16 -8.63
N LYS A 87 6.93 10.83 -9.68
CA LYS A 87 5.49 11.08 -9.75
C LYS A 87 4.66 9.81 -9.62
N THR A 88 5.28 8.66 -9.78
CA THR A 88 4.63 7.35 -9.67
C THR A 88 5.37 6.46 -8.68
N LEU A 89 4.66 5.49 -8.10
CA LEU A 89 5.28 4.49 -7.23
C LEU A 89 6.37 3.72 -7.96
N HIS A 90 6.13 3.36 -9.22
CA HIS A 90 7.11 2.69 -10.06
C HIS A 90 8.41 3.48 -10.21
N GLN A 91 8.32 4.81 -10.43
CA GLN A 91 9.51 5.66 -10.50
C GLN A 91 10.24 5.72 -9.15
N ALA A 92 9.51 5.94 -8.05
CA ALA A 92 10.09 6.00 -6.72
C ALA A 92 10.81 4.69 -6.34
N LEU A 93 10.18 3.54 -6.63
CA LEU A 93 10.74 2.20 -6.41
C LEU A 93 12.00 1.96 -7.24
N SER A 94 11.95 2.27 -8.54
CA SER A 94 13.11 2.11 -9.44
C SER A 94 14.31 2.93 -8.96
N LEU A 95 14.07 4.19 -8.60
CA LEU A 95 15.11 5.08 -8.07
C LEU A 95 15.65 4.60 -6.72
N ALA A 96 14.78 4.13 -5.82
CA ALA A 96 15.19 3.61 -4.51
C ALA A 96 16.10 2.40 -4.64
N ARG A 97 15.78 1.45 -5.55
CA ARG A 97 16.63 0.29 -5.83
C ARG A 97 17.99 0.67 -6.42
N ILE A 98 18.02 1.63 -7.35
CA ILE A 98 19.29 2.13 -7.92
C ILE A 98 20.16 2.77 -6.82
N GLN A 99 19.53 3.55 -5.95
CA GLN A 99 20.24 4.21 -4.85
C GLN A 99 20.76 3.21 -3.82
N GLU A 100 19.99 2.18 -3.44
CA GLU A 100 20.43 1.12 -2.53
C GLU A 100 21.70 0.42 -3.04
N VAL A 101 21.75 0.06 -4.33
CA VAL A 101 22.94 -0.54 -4.97
C VAL A 101 24.13 0.43 -4.94
N THR A 102 23.88 1.73 -5.07
CA THR A 102 24.93 2.77 -5.06
C THR A 102 25.51 3.00 -3.66
N VAL A 103 24.69 2.87 -2.61
CA VAL A 103 25.10 3.05 -1.21
C VAL A 103 25.89 1.82 -0.70
N GLY A 104 25.68 0.65 -1.29
CA GLY A 104 26.42 -0.56 -0.94
C GLY A 104 26.05 -1.11 0.43
N VAL A 105 24.77 -1.47 0.59
CA VAL A 105 24.29 -2.31 1.70
C VAL A 105 24.28 -3.77 1.27
#